data_AF-A0A837AP97-F1
#
_entry.id   AF-A0A837AP97-F1
#
_cell.length_a   1.000
_cell.length_b   1.000
_cell.length_c   1.000
_cell.angle_alpha   90.00
_cell.angle_beta   90.00
_cell.angle_gamma   90.00
#
_symmetry.space_group_name_H-M   'P 1'
#
loop_
_entity.id
_entity.type
_entity.pdbx_description
1 polymer ?
#
loop_
_entity_poly.entity_id
_entity_poly.type
_entity_poly.pdbx_seq_one_letter_code
_entity_poly.pdbx_strand_id
1 'polypeptide(L)'
;GLVGWVLFASFWGATQDSVVDAYRIEIAPDAAQAALAATYTLGYRIGLILGGAGALYMAQYLDWTWAYVGMAALMLVPIVTTLLCREPDRPEA
;
A
#
# COMPACT_ATOMS: atom_id res chain seq x y z
N GLY A 1 19.72 -14.83 -4.47
CA GLY A 1 18.95 -15.53 -5.52
C GLY A 1 17.54 -14.99 -5.56
N LEU A 2 16.86 -15.08 -6.72
CA LEU A 2 15.50 -14.56 -6.94
C LEU A 2 14.51 -14.90 -5.80
N VAL A 3 14.56 -16.13 -5.30
CA VAL A 3 13.74 -16.60 -4.16
C VAL A 3 13.91 -15.73 -2.91
N GLY A 4 15.14 -15.31 -2.60
CA GLY A 4 15.40 -14.44 -1.44
C GLY A 4 14.75 -13.07 -1.59
N TRP A 5 14.76 -12.49 -2.81
CA TRP A 5 14.10 -11.21 -3.09
C TRP A 5 12.58 -11.31 -3.01
N VAL A 6 12.02 -12.40 -3.53
CA VAL A 6 10.58 -12.68 -3.43
C VAL A 6 10.17 -12.83 -1.97
N LEU A 7 10.89 -13.64 -1.19
CA LEU A 7 10.61 -13.82 0.24
C LEU A 7 10.69 -12.50 1.01
N PHE A 8 11.72 -11.70 0.76
CA PHE A 8 11.89 -10.39 1.38
C PHE A 8 10.68 -9.49 1.05
N ALA A 9 10.36 -9.31 -0.23
CA ALA A 9 9.26 -8.46 -0.66
C ALA A 9 7.91 -8.93 -0.11
N SER A 10 7.63 -10.24 -0.15
CA SER A 10 6.39 -10.81 0.38
C SER A 10 6.27 -10.67 1.89
N PHE A 11 7.35 -10.87 2.64
CA PHE A 11 7.35 -10.73 4.10
C PHE A 11 7.04 -9.29 4.53
N TRP A 12 7.73 -8.31 3.93
CA TRP A 12 7.49 -6.90 4.23
C TRP A 12 6.11 -6.43 3.75
N GLY A 13 5.67 -6.88 2.57
CA GLY A 13 4.34 -6.58 2.06
C GLY A 13 3.23 -7.07 2.99
N ALA A 14 3.32 -8.32 3.46
CA ALA A 14 2.34 -8.88 4.40
C ALA A 14 2.35 -8.17 5.77
N THR A 15 3.53 -7.74 6.23
CA THR A 15 3.66 -6.99 7.49
C THR A 15 3.00 -5.61 7.36
N GLN A 16 3.26 -4.91 6.25
CA GLN A 16 2.68 -3.59 6.01
C GLN A 16 1.15 -3.65 5.89
N ASP A 17 0.63 -4.64 5.16
CA ASP A 17 -0.81 -4.89 5.02
C ASP A 17 -1.49 -5.08 6.38
N SER A 18 -0.94 -5.96 7.23
CA SER A 18 -1.47 -6.23 8.57
C SER A 18 -1.46 -5.01 9.48
N VAL A 19 -0.40 -4.20 9.44
CA VAL A 19 -0.27 -2.99 10.29
C VAL A 19 -1.22 -1.89 9.82
N VAL A 20 -1.36 -1.70 8.50
CA VAL A 20 -2.28 -0.69 7.94
C VAL A 20 -3.74 -1.05 8.26
N ASP A 21 -4.08 -2.34 8.19
CA ASP A 21 -5.42 -2.81 8.55
C ASP A 21 -5.74 -2.58 10.03
N ALA A 22 -4.78 -2.81 10.94
CA ALA A 22 -4.94 -2.51 12.36
C ALA A 22 -5.07 -1.00 12.62
N TYR A 23 -4.16 -0.21 12.05
CA TYR A 23 -4.13 1.25 12.21
C TYR A 23 -5.45 1.92 11.79
N ARG A 24 -6.06 1.43 10.71
CA ARG A 24 -7.36 1.92 10.23
C ARG A 24 -8.46 1.78 11.28
N ILE A 25 -8.46 0.69 12.04
CA ILE A 25 -9.46 0.42 13.07
C ILE A 25 -9.21 1.35 14.28
N GLU A 26 -7.94 1.59 14.63
CA GLU A 26 -7.56 2.32 15.84
C GLU A 26 -7.70 3.86 15.71
N ILE A 27 -7.53 4.44 14.52
CA ILE A 27 -7.47 5.92 14.37
C ILE A 27 -8.84 6.62 14.31
N ALA A 28 -9.92 5.93 13.94
CA ALA A 28 -11.18 6.58 13.61
C ALA A 28 -12.33 6.12 14.53
N PRO A 29 -13.15 7.05 15.06
CA PRO A 29 -14.36 6.70 15.78
C PRO A 29 -15.34 5.94 14.88
N ASP A 30 -16.20 5.11 15.46
CA ASP A 30 -17.14 4.24 14.73
C ASP A 30 -17.94 4.97 13.64
N ALA A 31 -18.31 6.23 13.87
CA ALA A 31 -19.05 7.05 12.92
C ALA A 31 -18.27 7.33 11.61
N ALA A 32 -16.94 7.33 11.64
CA ALA A 32 -16.06 7.57 10.50
C ALA A 32 -15.56 6.28 9.83
N GLN A 33 -15.74 5.11 10.46
CA GLN A 33 -15.26 3.82 9.94
C GLN A 33 -15.82 3.48 8.54
N ALA A 34 -17.07 3.85 8.25
CA ALA A 34 -17.69 3.64 6.94
C ALA A 34 -17.00 4.46 5.84
N ALA A 35 -16.72 5.74 6.11
CA ALA A 35 -16.00 6.61 5.18
C ALA A 35 -14.56 6.09 4.96
N LEU A 36 -13.90 5.70 6.04
CA LEU A 36 -12.52 5.18 5.99
C LEU A 36 -12.44 3.86 5.18
N ALA A 37 -13.42 2.96 5.35
CA ALA A 37 -13.54 1.73 4.56
C ALA A 37 -13.70 2.00 3.06
N ALA A 38 -14.52 2.99 2.71
CA ALA A 38 -14.77 3.38 1.33
C ALA A 38 -13.48 3.96 0.69
N THR A 39 -12.77 4.83 1.41
CA THR A 39 -11.50 5.40 0.95
C THR A 39 -10.42 4.32 0.80
N TYR A 40 -10.34 3.37 1.72
CA TYR A 40 -9.42 2.24 1.62
C TYR A 40 -9.69 1.38 0.37
N THR A 41 -10.96 1.04 0.12
CA THR A 41 -11.38 0.28 -1.06
C THR A 41 -11.10 1.04 -2.36
N LEU A 42 -11.29 2.37 -2.36
CA LEU A 42 -10.95 3.21 -3.49
C LEU A 42 -9.44 3.18 -3.78
N GLY A 43 -8.61 3.32 -2.73
CA GLY A 43 -7.16 3.22 -2.83
C GLY A 43 -6.71 1.88 -3.42
N TYR A 44 -7.27 0.78 -2.92
CA TYR A 44 -7.00 -0.56 -3.46
C TYR A 44 -7.31 -0.67 -4.95
N ARG A 45 -8.45 -0.12 -5.40
CA ARG A 45 -8.82 -0.12 -6.84
C ARG A 45 -7.85 0.70 -7.68
N ILE A 46 -7.42 1.86 -7.19
CA ILE A 46 -6.39 2.66 -7.87
C ILE A 46 -5.10 1.84 -7.99
N GLY A 47 -4.68 1.19 -6.90
CA GLY A 47 -3.51 0.29 -6.89
C GLY A 47 -3.60 -0.83 -7.93
N LEU A 48 -4.75 -1.51 -8.01
CA LEU A 48 -4.99 -2.56 -9.01
C LEU A 48 -4.88 -2.04 -10.46
N ILE A 49 -5.42 -0.85 -10.74
CA ILE A 49 -5.34 -0.26 -12.08
C ILE A 49 -3.89 0.09 -12.43
N LEU A 50 -3.15 0.69 -11.49
CA LEU A 50 -1.76 1.08 -11.70
C LEU A 50 -0.83 -0.15 -11.84
N GLY A 51 -0.99 -1.16 -10.98
CA GLY A 51 -0.19 -2.39 -11.03
C GLY A 51 -0.55 -3.32 -12.19
N GLY A 52 -1.77 -3.22 -12.72
CA GLY A 52 -2.21 -3.95 -13.90
C GLY A 52 -2.05 -3.14 -15.19
N ALA A 53 -3.06 -2.35 -15.52
CA ALA A 53 -3.11 -1.60 -16.77
C ALA A 53 -1.97 -0.56 -16.89
N GLY A 54 -1.65 0.15 -15.81
CA GLY A 54 -0.56 1.13 -15.80
C GLY A 54 0.81 0.51 -16.05
N ALA A 55 1.11 -0.59 -15.35
CA ALA A 55 2.36 -1.33 -15.52
C ALA A 55 2.49 -1.92 -16.93
N LEU A 56 1.41 -2.50 -17.47
CA LEU A 56 1.40 -3.05 -18.84
C LEU A 56 1.57 -1.96 -19.90
N TYR A 57 0.92 -0.81 -19.72
CA TYR A 57 1.11 0.35 -20.59
C TYR A 57 2.57 0.80 -20.58
N MET A 58 3.16 0.94 -19.39
CA MET A 58 4.57 1.31 -19.27
C MET A 58 5.50 0.26 -19.89
N ALA A 59 5.22 -1.03 -19.69
CA ALA A 59 6.00 -2.11 -20.28
C ALA A 59 5.95 -2.12 -21.81
N GLN A 60 4.80 -1.74 -22.40
CA GLN A 60 4.60 -1.68 -23.84
C GLN A 60 5.37 -0.53 -24.51
N TYR A 61 5.44 0.65 -23.87
CA TYR A 61 6.02 1.84 -24.48
C TYR A 61 7.43 2.20 -23.97
N LEU A 62 7.81 1.74 -22.79
CA LEU A 62 9.06 2.08 -22.09
C LEU A 62 9.86 0.86 -21.61
N ASP A 63 9.48 -0.37 -21.98
CA ASP A 63 10.06 -1.63 -21.51
C ASP A 63 9.76 -2.03 -20.05
N TRP A 64 9.95 -3.32 -19.76
CA TRP A 64 9.69 -3.93 -18.45
C TRP A 64 10.50 -3.32 -17.31
N THR A 65 11.75 -2.93 -17.56
CA THR A 65 12.60 -2.31 -16.54
C THR A 65 11.94 -1.05 -15.98
N TRP A 66 11.44 -0.18 -16.85
CA TRP A 66 10.78 1.05 -16.43
C TRP A 66 9.43 0.77 -15.78
N ALA A 67 8.69 -0.24 -16.22
CA ALA A 67 7.47 -0.68 -15.55
C ALA A 67 7.73 -1.09 -14.08
N TYR A 68 8.78 -1.89 -13.82
CA TYR A 68 9.16 -2.27 -12.46
C TYR A 68 9.69 -1.10 -11.64
N VAL A 69 10.45 -0.19 -12.23
CA VAL A 69 10.89 1.06 -11.57
C VAL A 69 9.68 1.93 -11.20
N GLY A 70 8.70 2.05 -12.08
CA GLY A 70 7.45 2.76 -11.81
C GLY A 70 6.67 2.14 -10.65
N MET A 71 6.49 0.82 -10.64
CA MET A 71 5.86 0.11 -9.52
C MET A 71 6.63 0.28 -8.21
N ALA A 72 7.96 0.23 -8.25
CA ALA A 72 8.80 0.49 -7.09
C ALA A 72 8.67 1.94 -6.58
N ALA A 73 8.56 2.92 -7.48
CA ALA A 73 8.34 4.32 -7.12
C ALA A 73 6.97 4.52 -6.45
N LEU A 74 5.92 3.83 -6.90
CA LEU A 74 4.60 3.88 -6.27
C LEU A 74 4.61 3.38 -4.82
N MET A 75 5.49 2.43 -4.48
CA MET A 75 5.67 1.97 -3.09
C MET A 75 6.20 3.05 -2.14
N LEU A 76 6.77 4.15 -2.65
CA LEU A 76 7.17 5.28 -1.80
C LEU A 76 5.96 5.98 -1.19
N VAL A 77 4.79 5.95 -1.84
CA VAL A 77 3.56 6.58 -1.34
C VAL A 77 3.13 6.01 0.02
N PRO A 78 2.91 4.69 0.18
CA PRO A 78 2.55 4.13 1.48
C PRO A 78 3.68 4.27 2.51
N ILE A 79 4.96 4.24 2.10
CA ILE A 79 6.10 4.47 3.01
C ILE A 79 6.04 5.89 3.60
N VAL A 80 5.95 6.91 2.74
CA VAL A 80 5.88 8.32 3.17
C VAL A 80 4.62 8.55 4.00
N THR A 81 3.48 8.00 3.58
CA THR A 81 2.22 8.10 4.36
C THR A 81 2.40 7.51 5.75
N THR A 82 3.01 6.32 5.88
CA THR A 82 3.26 5.67 7.17
C THR A 82 4.15 6.52 8.07
N LEU A 83 5.19 7.15 7.52
CA LEU A 83 6.10 8.01 8.27
C LEU A 83 5.45 9.33 8.74
N LEU A 84 4.42 9.80 8.04
CA LEU A 84 3.69 11.02 8.37
C LEU A 84 2.45 10.78 9.24
N CYS A 85 1.95 9.54 9.27
CA CYS A 85 0.83 9.14 10.09
C CYS A 85 1.15 9.33 11.58
N ARG A 86 0.17 9.84 12.33
CA ARG A 86 0.28 10.00 13.78
C ARG A 86 0.02 8.66 14.45
N GLU A 87 0.70 8.39 15.55
CA GLU A 87 0.40 7.21 16.36
C GLU A 87 -1.05 7.28 16.86
N PRO A 88 -1.82 6.16 16.83
CA PRO A 88 -3.17 6.12 17.39
C PRO A 88 -3.16 6.49 18.87
N ASP A 89 -4.20 7.17 19.34
CA ASP A 89 -4.35 7.43 20.77
C ASP A 89 -4.47 6.09 21.51
N ARG A 90 -3.52 5.84 22.43
CA ARG A 90 -3.47 4.60 23.20
C ARG A 90 -4.80 4.43 23.96
N PRO A 91 -5.50 3.28 23.86
CA PRO A 91 -6.65 3.02 24.72
C PRO A 91 -6.15 3.10 26.17
N GLU A 92 -6.79 3.92 27.00
CA GLU A 92 -6.53 3.95 28.44
C GLU A 92 -6.73 2.53 28.98
N ALA A 93 -5.65 1.95 29.51
CA ALA A 93 -5.62 0.60 30.07
C ALA A 93 -6.32 0.53 31.43
#